data_AF-A0A9X1K9U7-F1
#
_entry.id   AF-A0A9X1K9U7-F1
#
_cell.length_a   1.000
_cell.length_b   1.000
_cell.length_c   1.000
_cell.angle_alpha   90.00
_cell.angle_beta   90.00
_cell.angle_gamma   90.00
#
_symmetry.space_group_name_H-M   'P 1'
#
loop_
_entity.id
_entity.type
_entity.pdbx_description
1 polymer ?
#
loop_
_entity_poly.entity_id
_entity_poly.type
_entity_poly.pdbx_seq_one_letter_code
_entity_poly.pdbx_strand_id
1 'polypeptide(L)'
;GLPVFSGMTGGIAVLFGPTGGYLIGFLFQTWLTGWMIEKTDAHYLYAIFANLMGSLAALVCGTIWLKISGDLTFTTAFASGLLPFLRPEA
;
A
#
# COMPACT_ATOMS: atom_id res chain seq x y z
N GLY A 1 -19.84 10.33 -2.56
CA GLY A 1 -19.54 9.42 -1.44
C GLY A 1 -19.01 10.22 -0.27
N LEU A 2 -19.06 9.68 0.95
CA LEU A 2 -18.53 10.35 2.14
C LEU A 2 -17.02 10.65 1.98
N PRO A 3 -16.51 11.78 2.54
CA PRO A 3 -15.11 12.18 2.42
C PRO A 3 -14.21 11.41 3.39
N VAL A 4 -14.01 10.12 3.12
CA VAL A 4 -13.25 9.19 4.00
C VAL A 4 -11.76 9.09 3.66
N PHE A 5 -11.33 9.66 2.53
CA PHE A 5 -9.94 9.63 2.08
C PHE A 5 -9.18 10.89 2.51
N SER A 6 -7.85 10.80 2.53
CA SER A 6 -6.97 11.91 2.91
C SER A 6 -7.27 13.20 2.14
N GLY A 7 -7.16 14.34 2.82
CA GLY A 7 -7.48 15.65 2.24
C GLY A 7 -8.98 15.93 2.10
N MET A 8 -9.84 15.28 2.91
CA MET A 8 -11.30 15.42 2.84
C MET A 8 -11.88 15.01 1.48
N THR A 9 -11.23 14.05 0.82
CA THR A 9 -11.63 13.57 -0.52
C THR A 9 -12.53 12.33 -0.41
N GLY A 10 -13.39 12.10 -1.41
CA GLY A 10 -14.40 11.05 -1.37
C GLY A 10 -14.91 10.66 -2.75
N GLY A 11 -15.50 9.46 -2.84
CA GLY A 11 -16.12 8.94 -4.07
C GLY A 11 -15.25 7.94 -4.84
N ILE A 12 -15.87 7.26 -5.81
CA ILE A 12 -15.25 6.14 -6.54
C ILE A 12 -14.09 6.59 -7.44
N ALA A 13 -14.08 7.86 -7.85
CA ALA A 13 -13.01 8.45 -8.66
C ALA A 13 -11.64 8.35 -7.98
N VAL A 14 -11.58 8.37 -6.64
CA VAL A 14 -10.32 8.24 -5.88
C VAL A 14 -9.67 6.87 -6.11
N LEU A 15 -10.47 5.81 -6.33
CA LEU A 15 -9.96 4.47 -6.60
C LEU A 15 -9.26 4.36 -7.97
N PHE A 16 -9.61 5.23 -8.92
CA PHE A 16 -9.01 5.26 -10.26
C PHE A 16 -7.91 6.33 -10.40
N GLY A 17 -7.64 7.07 -9.32
CA GLY A 17 -6.57 8.08 -9.28
C GLY A 17 -5.17 7.48 -9.04
N PRO A 18 -4.14 8.33 -8.97
CA PRO A 18 -2.75 7.91 -8.77
C PRO A 18 -2.52 7.16 -7.45
N THR A 19 -3.31 7.47 -6.41
CA THR A 19 -3.24 6.82 -5.09
C THR A 19 -4.13 5.57 -4.99
N GLY A 20 -4.96 5.29 -5.99
CA GLY A 20 -5.91 4.17 -5.98
C GLY A 20 -5.24 2.80 -5.82
N GLY A 21 -4.06 2.62 -6.44
CA GLY A 21 -3.29 1.38 -6.32
C GLY A 21 -2.87 1.02 -4.90
N TYR A 22 -2.63 2.01 -4.03
CA TYR A 22 -2.31 1.76 -2.62
C TYR A 22 -3.53 1.24 -1.85
N LEU A 23 -4.72 1.74 -2.18
CA LEU A 23 -5.97 1.28 -1.58
C LEU A 23 -6.27 -0.18 -1.96
N ILE A 24 -6.05 -0.53 -3.23
CA ILE A 24 -6.15 -1.92 -3.69
C ILE A 24 -5.05 -2.78 -3.04
N GLY A 25 -3.83 -2.24 -2.93
CA GLY A 25 -2.71 -2.88 -2.23
C GLY A 25 -3.01 -3.21 -0.77
N PHE A 26 -3.80 -2.40 -0.07
CA PHE A 26 -4.21 -2.70 1.30
C PHE A 26 -5.10 -3.95 1.42
N LEU A 27 -5.95 -4.22 0.44
CA LEU A 27 -6.72 -5.47 0.41
C LEU A 27 -5.80 -6.68 0.26
N PHE A 28 -4.75 -6.54 -0.55
CA PHE A 28 -3.75 -7.59 -0.71
C PHE A 28 -2.90 -7.77 0.56
N GLN A 29 -2.53 -6.67 1.21
CA GLN A 29 -1.83 -6.70 2.50
C GLN A 29 -2.63 -7.43 3.58
N THR A 30 -3.91 -7.10 3.76
CA THR A 30 -4.72 -7.72 4.82
C THR A 30 -4.89 -9.21 4.57
N TRP A 31 -5.12 -9.60 3.31
CA TRP A 31 -5.18 -11.00 2.91
C TRP A 31 -3.86 -11.74 3.16
N LEU A 32 -2.73 -11.20 2.69
CA LEU A 32 -1.41 -11.82 2.83
C LEU A 32 -1.00 -11.93 4.31
N THR A 33 -1.19 -10.85 5.08
CA THR A 33 -0.85 -10.82 6.50
C THR A 33 -1.71 -11.80 7.30
N GLY A 34 -3.02 -11.83 7.06
CA GLY A 34 -3.93 -12.77 7.71
C GLY A 34 -3.57 -14.22 7.42
N TRP A 35 -3.31 -14.54 6.15
CA TRP A 35 -2.90 -15.88 5.74
C TRP A 35 -1.59 -16.35 6.39
N MET A 36 -0.60 -15.47 6.53
CA MET A 36 0.66 -15.79 7.21
C MET A 36 0.49 -15.97 8.72
N ILE A 37 -0.36 -15.16 9.37
CA ILE A 37 -0.63 -15.26 10.80
C ILE A 37 -1.36 -16.58 11.14
N GLU A 38 -2.33 -16.99 10.32
CA GLU A 38 -3.05 -18.26 10.49
C GLU A 38 -2.11 -19.48 10.44
N LYS A 39 -1.04 -19.41 9.63
CA LYS A 39 -0.06 -20.49 9.50
C LYS A 39 0.98 -20.55 10.62
N THR A 40 1.05 -19.50 11.44
CA THR A 40 2.14 -19.33 12.42
C THR A 40 1.64 -19.29 13.85
N ASP A 41 0.40 -19.72 14.09
CA ASP A 41 -0.27 -19.72 15.41
C ASP A 41 -0.20 -18.35 16.11
N ALA A 42 -0.21 -17.27 15.31
CA ALA A 42 -0.07 -15.89 15.78
C ALA A 42 1.19 -15.63 16.64
N HIS A 43 2.26 -16.39 16.41
CA HIS A 43 3.50 -16.15 17.13
C HIS A 43 4.09 -14.76 16.79
N TYR A 44 4.41 -14.00 17.84
CA TYR A 44 4.80 -12.58 17.78
C TYR A 44 5.84 -12.25 16.71
N LEU A 45 6.91 -13.03 16.58
CA LEU A 45 7.96 -12.77 15.58
C LEU A 45 7.43 -12.90 14.16
N TYR A 46 6.63 -13.94 13.89
CA TYR A 46 6.02 -14.15 12.59
C TYR A 46 4.97 -13.10 12.26
N ALA A 47 4.25 -12.58 13.26
CA ALA A 47 3.32 -11.47 13.07
C ALA A 47 4.04 -10.20 12.59
N ILE A 48 5.23 -9.89 13.14
CA ILE A 48 6.06 -8.76 12.67
C ILE A 48 6.48 -8.98 11.22
N PHE A 49 6.99 -10.18 10.88
CA PHE A 49 7.40 -10.49 9.51
C PHE A 49 6.22 -10.45 8.53
N ALA A 50 5.06 -10.98 8.91
CA ALA A 50 3.85 -10.94 8.11
C ALA A 50 3.41 -9.49 7.82
N ASN A 51 3.45 -8.62 8.82
CA ASN A 51 3.11 -7.22 8.67
C ASN A 51 4.08 -6.46 7.74
N LEU A 52 5.40 -6.70 7.88
CA LEU A 52 6.43 -6.14 7.00
C LEU A 52 6.23 -6.58 5.55
N MET A 53 6.00 -7.89 5.33
CA MET A 53 5.77 -8.44 3.98
C MET A 53 4.47 -7.93 3.37
N GLY A 54 3.40 -7.84 4.16
CA GLY A 54 2.12 -7.25 3.73
C GLY A 54 2.25 -5.78 3.35
N SER A 55 2.92 -4.98 4.18
CA SER A 55 3.17 -3.56 3.93
C SER A 55 3.99 -3.35 2.67
N LEU A 56 5.07 -4.14 2.50
CA LEU A 56 5.90 -4.08 1.31
C LEU A 56 5.11 -4.44 0.04
N ALA A 57 4.26 -5.47 0.10
CA ALA A 57 3.42 -5.86 -1.01
C ALA A 57 2.44 -4.74 -1.41
N ALA A 58 1.79 -4.09 -0.43
CA ALA A 58 0.91 -2.95 -0.70
C ALA A 58 1.67 -1.77 -1.35
N LEU A 59 2.87 -1.44 -0.85
CA LEU A 59 3.70 -0.37 -1.40
C LEU A 59 4.17 -0.66 -2.82
N VAL A 60 4.58 -1.89 -3.11
CA VAL A 60 4.99 -2.30 -4.46
C VAL A 60 3.81 -2.23 -5.43
N CYS A 61 2.65 -2.77 -5.06
CA CYS A 61 1.43 -2.67 -5.88
C CYS A 61 1.02 -1.22 -6.14
N GLY A 62 1.01 -0.39 -5.09
CA GLY A 62 0.70 1.05 -5.20
C GLY A 62 1.70 1.81 -6.09
N THR A 63 2.99 1.51 -5.96
CA THR A 63 4.04 2.15 -6.77
C THR A 63 3.95 1.74 -8.25
N ILE A 64 3.66 0.47 -8.56
CA ILE A 64 3.44 0.01 -9.94
C ILE A 64 2.23 0.72 -10.55
N TRP A 65 1.13 0.84 -9.79
CA TRP A 65 -0.04 1.60 -10.23
C TRP A 65 0.30 3.06 -10.48
N LEU A 66 1.01 3.71 -9.55
CA LEU A 66 1.42 5.10 -9.66
C LEU A 66 2.27 5.35 -10.92
N LYS A 67 3.18 4.42 -11.22
CA LYS A 67 3.97 4.44 -12.47
C LYS A 67 3.07 4.43 -13.70
N ILE A 68 2.04 3.58 -13.72
CA ILE A 68 1.16 3.40 -14.88
C ILE A 68 0.20 4.58 -15.02
N SER A 69 -0.45 5.00 -13.93
CA SER A 69 -1.44 6.08 -13.93
C SER A 69 -0.83 7.47 -14.13
N GLY A 70 0.41 7.68 -13.68
CA GLY A 70 1.12 8.96 -13.79
C GLY A 70 2.12 9.04 -14.94
N ASP A 71 2.26 7.99 -15.75
CA ASP A 71 3.30 7.84 -16.79
C ASP A 71 4.70 8.27 -16.33
N LEU A 72 5.06 7.83 -15.12
CA LEU A 72 6.30 8.22 -14.46
C LEU A 72 7.45 7.30 -14.86
N THR A 73 8.66 7.84 -14.88
CA THR A 73 9.89 7.04 -14.92
C THR A 73 9.98 6.15 -13.67
N PHE A 74 10.55 4.95 -13.81
CA PHE A 74 10.69 3.99 -12.71
C PHE A 74 11.36 4.60 -11.47
N THR A 75 12.42 5.39 -11.67
CA THR A 75 13.12 6.12 -10.59
C THR A 75 12.19 7.08 -9.85
N THR A 76 11.39 7.85 -10.58
CA THR A 76 10.47 8.84 -10.01
C THR A 76 9.35 8.14 -9.26
N ALA A 77 8.75 7.08 -9.84
CA ALA A 77 7.70 6.31 -9.19
C ALA A 77 8.18 5.70 -7.86
N PHE A 78 9.40 5.15 -7.82
CA PHE A 78 9.96 4.60 -6.59
C PHE A 78 10.29 5.70 -5.56
N ALA A 79 10.83 6.83 -6.03
CA ALA A 79 11.19 7.96 -5.19
C ALA A 79 9.98 8.66 -4.56
N SER A 80 8.85 8.75 -5.26
CA SER A 80 7.62 9.36 -4.74
C SER A 80 6.67 8.34 -4.11
N GLY A 81 6.76 7.07 -4.48
CA GLY A 81 5.77 6.06 -4.15
C GLY A 81 6.18 5.08 -3.05
N LEU A 82 7.48 4.96 -2.76
CA LEU A 82 7.98 4.00 -1.77
C LEU A 82 8.89 4.66 -0.74
N LEU A 83 9.77 5.57 -1.19
CA LEU A 83 10.71 6.30 -0.34
C LEU A 83 10.06 7.14 0.79
N PRO A 84 8.95 7.86 0.57
CA PRO A 84 8.29 8.61 1.64
C PRO A 84 7.76 7.71 2.74
N PHE A 85 7.23 6.54 2.40
CA PHE A 85 6.67 5.59 3.36
C PHE A 85 7.72 4.81 4.16
N LEU A 86 8.96 4.68 3.65
CA LEU A 86 10.07 4.05 4.37
C LEU A 86 10.80 5.03 5.28
N ARG A 87 10.87 6.31 4.90
CA ARG A 87 11.48 7.32 5.75
C ARG A 87 10.46 7.67 6.83
N PRO A 88 10.80 7.56 8.12
CA PRO A 88 10.00 8.22 9.15
C PRO A 88 10.12 9.72 8.90
N GLU A 89 9.16 10.29 8.18
CA GLU A 89 9.04 11.73 8.02
C GLU A 89 8.53 12.31 9.34
N ALA A 90 9.33 13.22 9.89
CA ALA A 90 9.04 14.00 11.09
C ALA A 90 7.95 15.04 10.82
#